data_AF-A0A7S4IVU3-F1
#
_entry.id   AF-A0A7S4IVU3-F1
#
_cell.length_a   1.000
_cell.length_b   1.000
_cell.length_c   1.000
_cell.angle_alpha   90.00
_cell.angle_beta   90.00
_cell.angle_gamma   90.00
#
_symmetry.space_group_name_H-M   'P 1'
#
loop_
_entity.id
_entity.type
_entity.pdbx_description
1 polymer ?
#
loop_
_entity_poly.entity_id
_entity_poly.type
_entity_poly.pdbx_seq_one_letter_code
_entity_poly.pdbx_strand_id
1 'polypeptide(L)'
;TNEGEDDGWIRLDGGKAFSRLLYPNPVCFLTVASAAPAAGATSSPAAADGGDNARDEDDTAASASAAKLAAAESVTRNVMVLSWLTPTNNDGRFAFSVNRRRHTASLLFPRDRSDGAAAATMAGGVAEFALSVPVKGMERLVLDAGGTSGRWGSKFAAAAAASASVPAGDPGEGEGVPQTPTTNNAGSGGDDRPMSKRQMKRARKERLAGGVPGLIAVPLGGGSSAKKRRPNDAPDADATGTGTGTGTAFAIEGTVAHLKCRTYRVLNSDPSSSSSPDDGGGGAAEIVDGDHHL
;
A
#
# COMPACT_ATOMS: atom_id res chain seq x y z
N THR A 1 -0.78 -0.23 40.36
CA THR A 1 -1.51 -0.20 39.08
C THR A 1 -0.50 0.15 38.03
N ASN A 2 -0.15 -0.82 37.17
CA ASN A 2 0.85 -0.62 36.14
C ASN A 2 0.25 0.31 35.07
N GLU A 3 0.52 1.60 35.20
CA GLU A 3 0.39 2.57 34.10
C GLU A 3 1.50 2.25 33.10
N GLY A 4 1.29 1.19 32.32
CA GLY A 4 2.07 0.99 31.11
C GLY A 4 1.76 2.15 30.18
N GLU A 5 2.79 2.78 29.63
CA GLU A 5 2.66 3.72 28.51
C GLU A 5 1.96 2.99 27.36
N ASP A 6 0.64 3.08 27.34
CA ASP A 6 -0.18 2.59 26.25
C ASP A 6 0.17 3.42 25.02
N ASP A 7 0.52 2.74 23.92
CA ASP A 7 1.07 3.26 22.67
C ASP A 7 0.13 4.23 21.90
N GLY A 8 -0.81 4.90 22.57
CA GLY A 8 -1.72 5.90 22.01
C GLY A 8 -2.80 5.33 21.10
N TRP A 9 -2.68 4.07 20.67
CA TRP A 9 -3.66 3.38 19.84
C TRP A 9 -4.70 2.64 20.71
N ILE A 10 -5.97 2.97 20.50
CA ILE A 10 -7.16 2.32 21.06
C ILE A 10 -7.64 1.23 20.10
N ARG A 11 -7.54 -0.03 20.51
CA ARG A 11 -8.12 -1.16 19.77
C ARG A 11 -9.66 -1.06 19.76
N LEU A 12 -10.30 -1.16 18.60
CA LEU A 12 -11.76 -1.27 18.51
C LEU A 12 -12.19 -2.70 18.26
N ASP A 13 -12.77 -3.37 19.24
CA ASP A 13 -13.17 -4.78 19.08
C ASP A 13 -14.62 -4.97 18.56
N GLY A 14 -15.32 -3.88 18.23
CA GLY A 14 -16.74 -3.91 17.90
C GLY A 14 -17.08 -3.41 16.50
N GLY A 15 -17.81 -4.22 15.73
CA GLY A 15 -18.33 -3.84 14.40
C GLY A 15 -19.14 -2.53 14.38
N LYS A 16 -19.82 -2.19 15.48
CA LYS A 16 -20.56 -0.92 15.61
C LYS A 16 -19.64 0.29 15.55
N ALA A 17 -18.49 0.21 16.20
CA ALA A 17 -17.54 1.32 16.26
C ALA A 17 -16.82 1.48 14.91
N PHE A 18 -16.57 0.37 14.22
CA PHE A 18 -16.13 0.36 12.81
C PHE A 18 -17.12 1.04 11.88
N SER A 19 -18.41 0.65 11.93
CA SER A 19 -19.44 1.24 11.07
C SER A 19 -19.59 2.74 11.33
N ARG A 20 -19.38 3.21 12.56
CA ARG A 20 -19.37 4.64 12.91
C ARG A 20 -18.19 5.39 12.30
N LEU A 21 -16.99 4.80 12.29
CA LEU A 21 -15.81 5.40 11.66
C LEU A 21 -16.01 5.58 10.15
N LEU A 22 -16.69 4.63 9.50
CA LEU A 22 -16.96 4.67 8.06
C LEU A 22 -18.27 5.37 7.68
N TYR A 23 -19.14 5.66 8.64
CA TYR A 23 -20.41 6.35 8.42
C TYR A 23 -20.29 7.70 7.70
N PRO A 24 -19.32 8.58 8.01
CA PRO A 24 -19.14 9.82 7.26
C PRO A 24 -18.58 9.60 5.84
N ASN A 25 -18.39 8.35 5.41
CA ASN A 25 -17.74 7.96 4.16
C ASN A 25 -16.38 8.67 3.99
N PRO A 26 -15.43 8.47 4.92
CA PRO A 26 -14.15 9.12 4.84
C PRO A 26 -13.40 8.69 3.58
N VAL A 27 -12.57 9.60 3.06
CA VAL A 27 -11.57 9.22 2.07
C VAL A 27 -10.53 8.36 2.78
N CYS A 28 -10.19 7.18 2.25
CA CYS A 28 -9.24 6.27 2.84
C CYS A 28 -8.09 5.95 1.86
N PHE A 29 -6.90 5.71 2.40
CA PHE A 29 -5.89 4.94 1.68
C PHE A 29 -6.27 3.47 1.78
N LEU A 30 -6.45 2.80 0.64
CA LEU A 30 -6.56 1.35 0.56
C LEU A 30 -5.18 0.79 0.19
N THR A 31 -4.57 0.09 1.12
CA THR A 31 -3.26 -0.55 1.00
C THR A 31 -3.42 -2.05 0.77
N VAL A 32 -2.70 -2.56 -0.22
CA VAL A 32 -2.69 -3.99 -0.56
C VAL A 32 -1.27 -4.46 -0.74
N ALA A 33 -1.03 -5.69 -0.37
CA ALA A 33 0.22 -6.36 -0.63
C ALA A 33 -0.05 -7.79 -1.08
N SER A 34 0.66 -8.18 -2.13
CA SER A 34 0.68 -9.55 -2.63
C SER A 34 2.07 -10.10 -2.43
N ALA A 35 2.18 -11.33 -1.92
CA ALA A 35 3.39 -12.11 -2.12
C ALA A 35 3.64 -12.20 -3.63
N ALA A 36 4.88 -11.98 -4.07
CA ALA A 36 5.22 -12.22 -5.45
C ALA A 36 5.02 -13.70 -5.75
N PRO A 37 4.42 -14.08 -6.90
CA PRO A 37 4.45 -15.47 -7.31
C PRO A 37 5.92 -15.88 -7.40
N ALA A 38 6.30 -16.95 -6.69
CA ALA A 38 7.66 -17.49 -6.71
C ALA A 38 8.12 -17.57 -8.17
N ALA A 39 9.31 -17.05 -8.47
CA ALA A 39 9.78 -16.59 -9.78
C ALA A 39 9.85 -17.63 -10.94
N GLY A 40 9.14 -18.75 -10.87
CA GLY A 40 9.04 -19.77 -11.91
C GLY A 40 8.04 -19.49 -13.03
N ALA A 41 7.27 -18.40 -12.99
CA ALA A 41 6.32 -18.03 -14.04
C ALA A 41 6.76 -16.75 -14.78
N THR A 42 7.79 -16.88 -15.61
CA THR A 42 8.30 -15.82 -16.49
C THR A 42 7.26 -15.44 -17.55
N SER A 43 6.39 -14.46 -17.24
CA SER A 43 5.69 -13.72 -18.29
C SER A 43 6.69 -12.79 -18.96
N SER A 44 7.35 -13.29 -19.99
CA SER A 44 8.30 -12.55 -20.82
C SER A 44 7.67 -11.23 -21.31
N PRO A 45 8.29 -10.06 -21.06
CA PRO A 45 7.90 -8.85 -21.76
C PRO A 45 8.24 -9.05 -23.25
N ALA A 46 7.23 -8.92 -24.11
CA ALA A 46 7.32 -9.10 -25.55
C ALA A 46 8.67 -8.64 -26.13
N ALA A 47 9.33 -9.59 -26.81
CA ALA A 47 10.66 -9.52 -27.36
C ALA A 47 10.94 -8.23 -28.15
N ALA A 48 12.01 -7.54 -27.78
CA ALA A 48 12.86 -6.83 -28.73
C ALA A 48 14.06 -7.75 -29.01
N ASP A 49 14.13 -8.17 -30.26
CA ASP A 49 15.10 -9.05 -30.88
C ASP A 49 16.52 -8.42 -30.94
N GLY A 50 17.55 -9.25 -30.79
CA GLY A 50 18.91 -8.99 -31.27
C GLY A 50 19.99 -8.62 -30.24
N GLY A 51 20.93 -9.55 -30.00
CA GLY A 51 22.29 -9.20 -29.58
C GLY A 51 23.05 -10.27 -28.80
N ASP A 52 23.75 -11.16 -29.52
CA ASP A 52 24.79 -12.06 -28.99
C ASP A 52 25.90 -11.27 -28.28
N ASN A 53 26.22 -11.64 -27.04
CA ASN A 53 27.54 -11.38 -26.45
C ASN A 53 27.87 -12.47 -25.42
N ALA A 54 28.79 -13.34 -25.81
CA ALA A 54 29.53 -14.21 -24.92
C ALA A 54 30.54 -13.40 -24.10
N ARG A 55 30.60 -13.61 -22.79
CA ARG A 55 31.85 -13.54 -21.98
C ARG A 55 31.66 -13.93 -20.51
N ASP A 56 32.61 -14.77 -20.09
CA ASP A 56 33.31 -14.90 -18.80
C ASP A 56 32.49 -15.26 -17.54
N GLU A 57 32.59 -16.55 -17.17
CA GLU A 57 32.18 -17.16 -15.90
C GLU A 57 33.40 -17.27 -14.95
N ASP A 58 33.43 -16.51 -13.85
CA ASP A 58 34.01 -16.94 -12.55
C ASP A 58 33.87 -15.79 -11.52
N ASP A 59 32.81 -15.78 -10.70
CA ASP A 59 32.69 -14.98 -9.44
C ASP A 59 31.37 -15.28 -8.67
N THR A 60 31.00 -16.57 -8.52
CA THR A 60 29.59 -16.99 -8.35
C THR A 60 29.10 -17.24 -6.91
N ALA A 61 29.95 -17.15 -5.87
CA ALA A 61 29.56 -17.62 -4.53
C ALA A 61 29.07 -16.52 -3.55
N ALA A 62 29.56 -15.27 -3.64
CA ALA A 62 29.21 -14.20 -2.70
C ALA A 62 27.96 -13.39 -3.11
N SER A 63 27.58 -13.39 -4.40
CA SER A 63 26.35 -12.71 -4.86
C SER A 63 25.07 -13.51 -4.55
N ALA A 64 25.20 -14.82 -4.28
CA ALA A 64 24.07 -15.71 -4.03
C ALA A 64 23.33 -15.43 -2.72
N SER A 65 23.99 -14.93 -1.66
CA SER A 65 23.34 -14.65 -0.36
C SER A 65 22.61 -13.30 -0.32
N ALA A 66 23.18 -12.26 -0.96
CA ALA A 66 22.51 -10.97 -1.15
C ALA A 66 21.34 -11.08 -2.14
N ALA A 67 21.50 -11.87 -3.21
CA ALA A 67 20.41 -12.19 -4.13
C ALA A 67 19.32 -13.04 -3.47
N LYS A 68 19.65 -13.93 -2.52
CA LYS A 68 18.65 -14.75 -1.80
C LYS A 68 17.86 -13.96 -0.74
N LEU A 69 18.43 -12.89 -0.16
CA LEU A 69 17.71 -11.91 0.66
C LEU A 69 16.85 -10.94 -0.17
N ALA A 70 17.30 -10.58 -1.38
CA ALA A 70 16.51 -9.78 -2.33
C ALA A 70 15.43 -10.60 -3.08
N ALA A 71 15.62 -11.92 -3.20
CA ALA A 71 14.68 -12.86 -3.81
C ALA A 71 13.75 -13.56 -2.80
N ALA A 72 13.99 -13.39 -1.50
CA ALA A 72 13.03 -13.71 -0.44
C ALA A 72 11.86 -12.71 -0.53
N GLU A 73 10.96 -13.00 -1.48
CA GLU A 73 9.68 -12.35 -1.75
C GLU A 73 9.73 -10.82 -1.91
N SER A 74 9.81 -10.37 -3.15
CA SER A 74 9.45 -9.00 -3.52
C SER A 74 7.94 -8.78 -3.31
N VAL A 75 7.52 -8.64 -2.05
CA VAL A 75 6.13 -8.32 -1.69
C VAL A 75 5.72 -7.08 -2.47
N THR A 76 4.80 -7.26 -3.41
CA THR A 76 4.32 -6.18 -4.24
C THR A 76 3.32 -5.39 -3.43
N ARG A 77 3.73 -4.21 -2.97
CA ARG A 77 2.91 -3.28 -2.20
C ARG A 77 2.34 -2.19 -3.09
N ASN A 78 1.08 -1.86 -2.88
CA ASN A 78 0.44 -0.75 -3.56
C ASN A 78 -0.55 -0.03 -2.64
N VAL A 79 -0.80 1.23 -2.93
CA VAL A 79 -1.83 2.04 -2.27
C VAL A 79 -2.71 2.70 -3.33
N MET A 80 -4.00 2.81 -3.04
CA MET A 80 -4.91 3.67 -3.79
C MET A 80 -5.73 4.52 -2.84
N VAL A 81 -6.34 5.57 -3.37
CA VAL A 81 -7.34 6.35 -2.62
C VAL A 81 -8.73 5.81 -2.96
N LEU A 82 -9.51 5.56 -1.91
CA LEU A 82 -10.89 5.10 -1.94
C LEU A 82 -11.76 6.18 -1.27
N SER A 83 -12.87 6.57 -1.91
CA SER A 83 -13.83 7.53 -1.36
C SER A 83 -15.28 7.07 -1.49
N TRP A 84 -15.47 5.85 -2.01
CA TRP A 84 -16.76 5.23 -2.23
C TRP A 84 -16.80 3.96 -1.42
N LEU A 85 -17.11 4.11 -0.13
CA LEU A 85 -17.33 3.02 0.79
C LEU A 85 -18.65 3.23 1.51
N THR A 86 -19.36 2.14 1.79
CA THR A 86 -20.68 2.20 2.42
C THR A 86 -20.79 1.05 3.41
N PRO A 87 -20.90 1.33 4.73
CA PRO A 87 -21.24 0.30 5.70
C PRO A 87 -22.56 -0.36 5.30
N THR A 88 -22.59 -1.68 5.23
CA THR A 88 -23.79 -2.45 4.88
C THR A 88 -24.60 -2.84 6.11
N ASN A 89 -23.94 -2.92 7.27
CA ASN A 89 -24.58 -3.15 8.57
C ASN A 89 -23.73 -2.60 9.74
N ASN A 90 -24.11 -2.95 10.96
CA ASN A 90 -23.42 -2.56 12.20
C ASN A 90 -22.42 -3.61 12.71
N ASP A 91 -22.13 -4.63 11.92
CA ASP A 91 -21.23 -5.74 12.26
C ASP A 91 -19.86 -5.57 11.60
N GLY A 92 -19.49 -4.33 11.25
CA GLY A 92 -18.21 -4.04 10.59
C GLY A 92 -18.18 -4.38 9.10
N ARG A 93 -19.34 -4.61 8.48
CA ARG A 93 -19.44 -4.93 7.05
C ARG A 93 -19.56 -3.67 6.22
N PHE A 94 -18.88 -3.64 5.08
CA PHE A 94 -18.97 -2.54 4.13
C PHE A 94 -18.78 -3.03 2.70
N ALA A 95 -19.33 -2.26 1.77
CA ALA A 95 -19.15 -2.45 0.34
C ALA A 95 -18.37 -1.27 -0.23
N PHE A 96 -17.58 -1.54 -1.26
CA PHE A 96 -16.96 -0.50 -2.08
C PHE A 96 -16.79 -0.97 -3.52
N SER A 97 -16.60 -0.01 -4.43
CA SER A 97 -16.31 -0.32 -5.83
C SER A 97 -14.86 0.02 -6.17
N VAL A 98 -14.21 -0.90 -6.88
CA VAL A 98 -12.89 -0.68 -7.47
C VAL A 98 -12.98 -0.90 -8.97
N ASN A 99 -12.57 0.09 -9.74
CA ASN A 99 -12.46 -0.07 -11.19
C ASN A 99 -11.44 -1.19 -11.51
N ARG A 100 -11.90 -2.18 -12.28
CA ARG A 100 -11.15 -3.39 -12.65
C ARG A 100 -9.84 -3.11 -13.40
N ARG A 101 -9.71 -1.93 -14.01
CA ARG A 101 -8.49 -1.47 -14.69
C ARG A 101 -7.43 -0.92 -13.74
N ARG A 102 -7.76 -0.68 -12.47
CA ARG A 102 -6.78 -0.22 -11.45
C ARG A 102 -5.86 -1.37 -11.07
N HIS A 103 -4.59 -1.05 -10.85
CA HIS A 103 -3.60 -2.03 -10.41
C HIS A 103 -3.97 -2.69 -9.08
N THR A 104 -4.59 -1.95 -8.16
CA THR A 104 -5.10 -2.52 -6.91
C THR A 104 -6.11 -3.65 -7.15
N ALA A 105 -6.96 -3.56 -8.17
CA ALA A 105 -7.93 -4.61 -8.48
C ALA A 105 -7.23 -5.93 -8.88
N SER A 106 -6.11 -5.87 -9.60
CA SER A 106 -5.34 -7.08 -9.92
C SER A 106 -4.65 -7.71 -8.71
N LEU A 107 -4.44 -6.95 -7.64
CA LEU A 107 -3.86 -7.44 -6.39
C LEU A 107 -4.94 -7.97 -5.43
N LEU A 108 -6.10 -7.33 -5.37
CA LEU A 108 -7.26 -7.78 -4.59
C LEU A 108 -7.91 -9.02 -5.19
N PHE A 109 -7.92 -9.11 -6.52
CA PHE A 109 -8.58 -10.18 -7.26
C PHE A 109 -7.59 -10.77 -8.27
N PRO A 110 -6.60 -11.56 -7.81
CA PRO A 110 -5.71 -12.28 -8.71
C PRO A 110 -6.55 -13.07 -9.72
N ARG A 111 -6.30 -12.85 -11.01
CA ARG A 111 -6.91 -13.68 -12.04
C ARG A 111 -6.24 -15.03 -11.95
N ASP A 112 -6.97 -16.02 -11.47
CA ASP A 112 -6.50 -17.38 -11.58
C ASP A 112 -6.39 -17.69 -13.08
N ARG A 113 -5.15 -17.80 -13.56
CA ARG A 113 -4.83 -17.99 -14.99
C ARG A 113 -5.00 -19.44 -15.42
N SER A 114 -5.43 -20.34 -14.55
CA SER A 114 -5.85 -21.67 -14.94
C SER A 114 -7.15 -21.54 -15.73
N ASP A 115 -7.02 -21.45 -17.04
CA ASP A 115 -8.08 -21.52 -18.04
C ASP A 115 -8.86 -22.84 -17.86
N GLY A 116 -9.83 -22.84 -16.95
CA GLY A 116 -10.56 -24.06 -16.62
C GLY A 116 -11.34 -23.95 -15.32
N ALA A 117 -12.58 -23.49 -15.43
CA ALA A 117 -13.66 -23.54 -14.44
C ALA A 117 -13.66 -22.46 -13.34
N ALA A 118 -14.84 -21.87 -13.19
CA ALA A 118 -15.30 -20.95 -12.16
C ALA A 118 -15.25 -21.48 -10.70
N ALA A 119 -14.36 -22.43 -10.41
CA ALA A 119 -14.25 -23.11 -9.12
C ALA A 119 -13.24 -22.46 -8.14
N ALA A 120 -12.32 -21.62 -8.62
CA ALA A 120 -11.33 -20.96 -7.77
C ALA A 120 -11.90 -19.82 -6.89
N THR A 121 -13.08 -19.26 -7.24
CA THR A 121 -13.72 -18.20 -6.44
C THR A 121 -14.24 -18.70 -5.08
N MET A 122 -14.36 -20.01 -4.88
CA MET A 122 -14.77 -20.63 -3.61
C MET A 122 -13.61 -21.30 -2.86
N ALA A 123 -12.47 -21.54 -3.51
CA ALA A 123 -11.24 -22.03 -2.87
C ALA A 123 -10.40 -20.92 -2.21
N GLY A 124 -11.06 -19.85 -1.76
CA GLY A 124 -10.85 -19.34 -0.40
C GLY A 124 -9.67 -18.39 -0.16
N GLY A 125 -9.07 -17.80 -1.19
CA GLY A 125 -8.09 -16.73 -0.99
C GLY A 125 -8.75 -15.43 -0.55
N VAL A 126 -8.99 -15.28 0.76
CA VAL A 126 -9.45 -14.01 1.35
C VAL A 126 -8.33 -12.98 1.20
N ALA A 127 -8.44 -12.09 0.22
CA ALA A 127 -7.47 -11.02 0.04
C ALA A 127 -7.55 -10.07 1.25
N GLU A 128 -6.45 -10.00 2.02
CA GLU A 128 -6.28 -9.03 3.09
C GLU A 128 -5.83 -7.68 2.53
N PHE A 129 -6.34 -6.61 3.12
CA PHE A 129 -5.92 -5.25 2.83
C PHE A 129 -6.09 -4.40 4.08
N ALA A 130 -5.64 -3.14 4.05
CA ALA A 130 -5.96 -2.19 5.09
C ALA A 130 -6.53 -0.89 4.53
N LEU A 131 -7.36 -0.24 5.35
CA LEU A 131 -7.82 1.11 5.15
C LEU A 131 -7.14 2.01 6.17
N SER A 132 -6.50 3.09 5.72
CA SER A 132 -5.92 4.12 6.59
C SER A 132 -6.64 5.44 6.39
N VAL A 133 -7.17 6.03 7.46
CA VAL A 133 -7.96 7.27 7.41
C VAL A 133 -7.03 8.49 7.55
N PRO A 134 -6.83 9.29 6.48
CA PRO A 134 -6.00 10.48 6.52
C PRO A 134 -6.56 11.55 7.45
N VAL A 135 -5.66 12.39 7.95
CA VAL A 135 -6.01 13.60 8.72
C VAL A 135 -5.97 14.85 7.86
N LYS A 136 -6.50 15.94 8.43
CA LYS A 136 -6.31 17.30 7.90
C LYS A 136 -4.81 17.58 7.75
N GLY A 137 -4.41 18.12 6.60
CA GLY A 137 -3.00 18.35 6.23
C GLY A 137 -2.41 17.27 5.30
N MET A 138 -3.05 16.10 5.17
CA MET A 138 -2.62 15.04 4.26
C MET A 138 -3.26 15.14 2.86
N GLU A 139 -3.99 16.21 2.55
CA GLU A 139 -4.77 16.34 1.31
C GLU A 139 -3.86 16.21 0.08
N ARG A 140 -2.65 16.78 0.15
CA ARG A 140 -1.69 16.69 -0.95
C ARG A 140 -1.21 15.25 -1.17
N LEU A 141 -0.90 14.55 -0.08
CA LEU A 141 -0.49 13.14 -0.11
C LEU A 141 -1.60 12.25 -0.67
N VAL A 142 -2.84 12.47 -0.25
CA VAL A 142 -4.04 11.81 -0.81
C VAL A 142 -4.14 12.06 -2.32
N LEU A 143 -4.03 13.31 -2.77
CA LEU A 143 -4.10 13.64 -4.21
C LEU A 143 -2.95 13.00 -5.01
N ASP A 144 -1.72 13.04 -4.50
CA ASP A 144 -0.56 12.48 -5.18
C ASP A 144 -0.60 10.95 -5.21
N ALA A 145 -1.02 10.28 -4.14
CA ALA A 145 -1.23 8.84 -4.10
C ALA A 145 -2.41 8.39 -4.99
N GLY A 146 -3.53 9.11 -4.97
CA GLY A 146 -4.74 8.79 -5.72
C GLY A 146 -4.61 9.04 -7.23
N GLY A 147 -3.82 10.06 -7.60
CA GLY A 147 -3.59 10.37 -9.00
C GLY A 147 -2.64 9.41 -9.71
N THR A 148 -1.79 8.71 -8.97
CA THR A 148 -0.72 7.88 -9.53
C THR A 148 -1.15 6.42 -9.58
N SER A 149 -0.58 5.62 -10.48
CA SER A 149 -0.89 4.18 -10.59
C SER A 149 0.31 3.35 -10.18
N GLY A 150 0.09 2.34 -9.34
CA GLY A 150 1.13 1.36 -8.97
C GLY A 150 1.52 0.42 -10.11
N ARG A 151 0.81 0.47 -11.27
CA ARG A 151 1.14 -0.38 -12.43
C ARG A 151 2.55 -0.15 -12.97
N TRP A 152 3.12 1.04 -12.76
CA TRP A 152 4.43 1.42 -13.31
C TRP A 152 5.57 1.34 -12.30
N GLY A 153 5.32 0.83 -11.09
CA GLY A 153 6.30 0.74 -10.02
C GLY A 153 5.68 0.95 -8.64
N SER A 154 6.49 0.73 -7.61
CA SER A 154 6.10 1.01 -6.24
C SER A 154 5.82 2.51 -6.06
N LYS A 155 4.72 2.82 -5.36
CA LYS A 155 4.45 4.20 -4.91
C LYS A 155 5.25 4.56 -3.67
N PHE A 156 5.83 3.59 -2.99
CA PHE A 156 6.68 3.79 -1.83
C PHE A 156 8.11 4.01 -2.28
N ALA A 157 8.81 4.96 -1.66
CA ALA A 157 10.22 5.19 -1.92
C ALA A 157 11.00 3.89 -1.66
N ALA A 158 11.84 3.49 -2.62
CA ALA A 158 12.45 2.16 -2.68
C ALA A 158 13.33 1.78 -1.46
N ALA A 159 13.78 2.75 -0.65
CA ALA A 159 14.72 2.48 0.43
C ALA A 159 14.74 3.53 1.55
N ALA A 160 13.62 4.21 1.86
CA ALA A 160 13.52 4.94 3.14
C ALA A 160 13.39 3.98 4.35
N ALA A 161 13.09 2.70 4.09
CA ALA A 161 12.99 1.65 5.10
C ALA A 161 14.35 1.10 5.61
N ALA A 162 15.49 1.55 5.07
CA ALA A 162 16.81 1.03 5.45
C ALA A 162 17.70 2.02 6.23
N SER A 163 17.34 3.31 6.34
CA SER A 163 18.36 4.31 6.72
C SER A 163 17.89 5.60 7.38
N ALA A 164 16.64 5.71 7.86
CA ALA A 164 16.25 6.79 8.76
C ALA A 164 16.58 6.46 10.24
N SER A 165 17.76 5.90 10.50
CA SER A 165 18.46 6.16 11.75
C SER A 165 18.92 7.61 11.69
N VAL A 166 18.02 8.54 12.00
CA VAL A 166 18.37 9.94 12.20
C VAL A 166 19.42 9.95 13.33
N PRO A 167 20.68 10.36 13.10
CA PRO A 167 21.59 10.56 14.21
C PRO A 167 20.93 11.57 15.13
N ALA A 168 20.75 11.20 16.40
CA ALA A 168 20.18 12.06 17.42
C ALA A 168 20.99 13.36 17.50
N GLY A 169 20.54 14.35 16.74
CA GLY A 169 21.06 15.71 16.76
C GLY A 169 20.58 16.37 18.03
N ASP A 170 21.56 16.72 18.85
CA ASP A 170 21.51 17.50 20.08
C ASP A 170 20.42 18.61 20.05
N PRO A 171 19.52 18.70 21.07
CA PRO A 171 18.52 19.76 21.14
C PRO A 171 19.17 21.09 21.51
N GLY A 172 19.76 21.76 20.51
CA GLY A 172 20.13 23.16 20.59
C GLY A 172 18.89 24.04 20.48
N GLU A 173 18.54 24.73 21.57
CA GLU A 173 17.48 25.73 21.65
C GLU A 173 17.69 26.83 20.59
N GLY A 174 16.78 26.88 19.63
CA GLY A 174 16.73 27.94 18.62
C GLY A 174 15.32 28.11 18.09
N GLU A 175 14.59 29.10 18.63
CA GLU A 175 13.33 29.61 18.10
C GLU A 175 13.52 30.08 16.65
N GLY A 176 13.34 29.17 15.69
CA GLY A 176 13.33 29.47 14.27
C GLY A 176 12.11 28.81 13.66
N VAL A 177 10.97 29.52 13.66
CA VAL A 177 9.75 29.11 12.95
C VAL A 177 10.13 28.73 11.51
N PRO A 178 9.91 27.48 11.06
CA PRO A 178 10.18 27.11 9.69
C PRO A 178 9.19 27.86 8.80
N GLN A 179 9.68 28.93 8.18
CA GLN A 179 8.96 29.61 7.12
C GLN A 179 8.70 28.59 6.01
N THR A 180 7.43 28.22 5.84
CA THR A 180 6.94 27.59 4.63
C THR A 180 7.50 28.36 3.43
N PRO A 181 8.02 27.71 2.38
CA PRO A 181 8.60 28.39 1.23
C PRO A 181 7.53 29.28 0.59
N THR A 182 7.55 30.57 0.96
CA THR A 182 6.74 31.61 0.34
C THR A 182 7.25 31.72 -1.09
N THR A 183 6.45 31.25 -2.04
CA THR A 183 6.73 31.28 -3.47
C THR A 183 6.68 32.72 -3.98
N ASN A 184 7.65 33.54 -3.60
CA ASN A 184 7.90 34.86 -4.14
C ASN A 184 8.98 34.74 -5.22
N ASN A 185 8.64 34.06 -6.31
CA ASN A 185 9.49 34.03 -7.51
C ASN A 185 8.77 34.74 -8.64
N ALA A 186 8.54 36.05 -8.46
CA ALA A 186 8.12 36.96 -9.50
C ALA A 186 9.36 37.37 -10.30
N GLY A 187 9.69 36.66 -11.38
CA GLY A 187 10.82 37.11 -12.23
C GLY A 187 11.34 36.14 -13.29
N SER A 188 10.95 34.87 -13.29
CA SER A 188 11.29 33.98 -14.41
C SER A 188 10.12 33.98 -15.39
N GLY A 189 10.28 34.65 -16.53
CA GLY A 189 9.42 34.51 -17.71
C GLY A 189 9.56 33.12 -18.34
N GLY A 190 9.35 32.09 -17.52
CA GLY A 190 9.28 30.70 -17.92
C GLY A 190 8.07 30.55 -18.83
N ASP A 191 8.32 29.92 -19.97
CA ASP A 191 7.36 29.64 -21.02
C ASP A 191 6.16 28.87 -20.43
N ASP A 192 5.10 29.60 -20.01
CA ASP A 192 3.83 29.10 -19.46
C ASP A 192 2.99 28.35 -20.50
N ARG A 193 3.62 27.76 -21.51
CA ARG A 193 2.93 26.92 -22.47
C ARG A 193 2.38 25.70 -21.72
N PRO A 194 1.07 25.43 -21.81
CA PRO A 194 0.49 24.26 -21.19
C PRO A 194 1.18 23.01 -21.73
N MET A 195 1.78 22.22 -20.83
CA MET A 195 2.44 20.98 -21.22
C MET A 195 1.48 20.08 -22.01
N SER A 196 1.98 19.47 -23.09
CA SER A 196 1.19 18.48 -23.83
C SER A 196 0.83 17.30 -22.92
N LYS A 197 -0.31 16.63 -23.19
CA LYS A 197 -0.74 15.43 -22.43
C LYS A 197 0.35 14.36 -22.32
N ARG A 198 1.19 14.22 -23.37
CA ARG A 198 2.32 13.29 -23.40
C ARG A 198 3.46 13.72 -22.47
N GLN A 199 3.83 15.00 -22.48
CA GLN A 199 4.84 15.55 -21.57
C GLN A 199 4.36 15.45 -20.11
N MET A 200 3.10 15.80 -19.84
CA MET A 200 2.53 15.68 -18.50
C MET A 200 2.54 14.22 -18.00
N LYS A 201 2.21 13.25 -18.88
CA LYS A 201 2.30 11.81 -18.54
C LYS A 201 3.74 11.36 -18.29
N ARG A 202 4.71 11.84 -19.09
CA ARG A 202 6.13 11.52 -18.93
C ARG A 202 6.70 12.11 -17.64
N ALA A 203 6.50 13.41 -17.41
CA ALA A 203 6.91 14.08 -16.18
C ALA A 203 6.31 13.40 -14.94
N ARG A 204 5.05 12.96 -15.03
CA ARG A 204 4.40 12.18 -13.96
C ARG A 204 5.07 10.82 -13.73
N LYS A 205 5.46 10.11 -14.80
CA LYS A 205 6.17 8.83 -14.71
C LYS A 205 7.55 9.02 -14.08
N GLU A 206 8.30 10.04 -14.49
CA GLU A 206 9.61 10.38 -13.93
C GLU A 206 9.50 10.76 -12.45
N ARG A 207 8.49 11.56 -12.07
CA ARG A 207 8.21 11.89 -10.66
C ARG A 207 7.92 10.66 -9.79
N LEU A 208 7.33 9.62 -10.38
CA LEU A 208 7.00 8.37 -9.67
C LEU A 208 8.17 7.40 -9.51
N ALA A 209 9.29 7.60 -10.21
CA ALA A 209 10.46 6.75 -10.06
C ALA A 209 11.00 6.76 -8.63
N GLY A 210 10.83 7.88 -7.91
CA GLY A 210 11.20 8.02 -6.49
C GLY A 210 10.09 7.68 -5.49
N GLY A 211 8.91 7.24 -5.95
CA GLY A 211 7.71 7.09 -5.11
C GLY A 211 6.97 8.41 -4.85
N VAL A 212 5.95 8.36 -4.00
CA VAL A 212 5.17 9.53 -3.56
C VAL A 212 5.82 10.11 -2.30
N PRO A 213 6.25 11.37 -2.29
CA PRO A 213 6.87 11.99 -1.10
C PRO A 213 5.95 11.95 0.12
N GLY A 214 6.48 11.55 1.27
CA GLY A 214 5.73 11.42 2.53
C GLY A 214 4.83 10.19 2.63
N LEU A 215 4.77 9.34 1.59
CA LEU A 215 4.03 8.08 1.64
C LEU A 215 4.88 6.99 2.30
N ILE A 216 4.67 6.76 3.59
CA ILE A 216 5.44 5.81 4.38
C ILE A 216 4.53 4.66 4.81
N ALA A 217 4.95 3.43 4.50
CA ALA A 217 4.27 2.21 4.91
C ALA A 217 4.73 1.80 6.31
N VAL A 218 3.79 1.57 7.22
CA VAL A 218 4.05 1.10 8.59
C VAL A 218 3.37 -0.26 8.83
N PRO A 219 3.94 -1.14 9.67
CA PRO A 219 3.28 -2.39 10.05
C PRO A 219 1.90 -2.12 10.64
N LEU A 220 0.91 -2.93 10.26
CA LEU A 220 -0.44 -2.79 10.80
C LEU A 220 -0.46 -3.22 12.27
N GLY A 221 -0.93 -2.36 13.17
CA GLY A 221 -0.95 -2.64 14.61
C GLY A 221 0.41 -2.64 15.29
N GLY A 222 1.50 -2.42 14.53
CA GLY A 222 2.79 -2.08 15.09
C GLY A 222 2.79 -0.60 15.40
N GLY A 223 2.41 -0.24 16.64
CA GLY A 223 2.82 1.06 17.18
C GLY A 223 4.31 1.24 16.89
N SER A 224 4.71 2.46 16.52
CA SER A 224 6.11 2.82 16.23
C SER A 224 7.03 2.75 17.45
N SER A 225 6.64 1.99 18.47
CA SER A 225 7.46 1.51 19.56
C SER A 225 8.51 0.52 19.03
N ALA A 226 9.42 1.04 18.21
CA ALA A 226 10.84 0.71 18.29
C ALA A 226 11.29 1.12 19.70
N LYS A 227 10.83 0.34 20.68
CA LYS A 227 11.15 0.44 22.08
C LYS A 227 12.67 0.48 22.12
N LYS A 228 13.21 1.59 22.61
CA LYS A 228 14.60 1.68 23.06
C LYS A 228 14.71 0.63 24.17
N ARG A 229 14.91 -0.64 23.78
CA ARG A 229 15.07 -1.77 24.69
C ARG A 229 16.11 -1.31 25.70
N ARG A 230 15.77 -1.35 26.98
CA ARG A 230 16.80 -1.15 27.99
C ARG A 230 17.80 -2.29 27.75
N PRO A 231 19.11 -2.02 27.69
CA PRO A 231 20.10 -3.01 27.31
C PRO A 231 20.13 -4.27 28.21
N ASN A 232 19.39 -4.27 29.31
CA ASN A 232 19.38 -5.36 30.31
C ASN A 232 18.04 -6.11 30.42
N ASP A 233 17.02 -5.80 29.63
CA ASP A 233 15.77 -6.57 29.66
C ASP A 233 16.04 -7.94 29.01
N ALA A 234 15.97 -8.99 29.81
CA ALA A 234 16.14 -10.37 29.35
C ALA A 234 15.11 -10.66 28.23
N PRO A 235 15.50 -11.39 27.17
CA PRO A 235 14.56 -11.76 26.13
C PRO A 235 13.44 -12.61 26.75
N ASP A 236 12.22 -12.07 26.79
CA ASP A 236 11.04 -12.83 27.18
C ASP A 236 10.92 -14.08 26.30
N ALA A 237 11.11 -15.25 26.92
CA ALA A 237 11.14 -16.54 26.24
C ALA A 237 9.78 -16.94 25.63
N ASP A 238 8.70 -16.24 26.01
CA ASP A 238 7.32 -16.55 25.60
C ASP A 238 6.79 -15.69 24.45
N ALA A 239 7.60 -14.76 23.92
CA ALA A 239 7.31 -14.03 22.67
C ALA A 239 7.76 -14.81 21.42
N THR A 240 7.96 -16.13 21.55
CA THR A 240 8.19 -17.07 20.44
C THR A 240 6.89 -17.61 19.86
N GLY A 241 5.78 -16.90 20.06
CA GLY A 241 4.64 -16.95 19.16
C GLY A 241 5.13 -16.61 17.76
N THR A 242 5.60 -17.64 17.04
CA THR A 242 5.82 -17.70 15.60
C THR A 242 4.45 -17.61 14.93
N GLY A 243 3.73 -16.53 15.22
CA GLY A 243 2.80 -15.94 14.30
C GLY A 243 3.64 -15.53 13.09
N THR A 244 3.96 -16.51 12.26
CA THR A 244 4.17 -16.40 10.81
C THR A 244 2.88 -15.90 10.17
N GLY A 245 2.22 -14.93 10.80
CA GLY A 245 1.27 -14.06 10.18
C GLY A 245 2.09 -13.30 9.17
N THR A 246 2.20 -13.90 7.99
CA THR A 246 2.52 -13.31 6.70
C THR A 246 1.47 -12.25 6.37
N GLY A 247 1.15 -11.39 7.33
CA GLY A 247 0.19 -10.32 7.22
C GLY A 247 0.75 -9.36 6.19
N THR A 248 0.25 -9.49 4.97
CA THR A 248 0.66 -8.65 3.86
C THR A 248 0.14 -7.23 4.09
N ALA A 249 -0.95 -7.06 4.86
CA ALA A 249 -1.53 -5.77 5.17
C ALA A 249 -0.58 -4.84 5.95
N PHE A 250 -0.54 -3.58 5.55
CA PHE A 250 0.26 -2.51 6.16
C PHE A 250 -0.54 -1.21 6.14
N ALA A 251 -0.21 -0.25 7.01
CA ALA A 251 -0.89 1.04 7.10
C ALA A 251 -0.03 2.19 6.56
N ILE A 252 -0.62 3.38 6.48
CA ILE A 252 0.08 4.62 6.11
C ILE A 252 0.36 5.45 7.36
N GLU A 253 1.61 5.87 7.53
CA GLU A 253 2.03 6.73 8.63
C GLU A 253 1.25 8.06 8.66
N GLY A 254 1.00 8.59 9.87
CA GLY A 254 0.32 9.88 10.08
C GLY A 254 -1.20 9.86 9.92
N THR A 255 -1.80 8.71 9.65
CA THR A 255 -3.26 8.53 9.60
C THR A 255 -3.85 8.31 11.01
N VAL A 256 -5.14 8.60 11.21
CA VAL A 256 -5.81 8.54 12.53
C VAL A 256 -6.44 7.20 12.87
N ALA A 257 -6.59 6.31 11.89
CA ALA A 257 -7.23 5.02 12.11
C ALA A 257 -6.76 4.03 11.07
N HIS A 258 -6.50 2.78 11.48
CA HIS A 258 -6.17 1.68 10.58
C HIS A 258 -7.17 0.54 10.74
N LEU A 259 -7.73 0.11 9.61
CA LEU A 259 -8.69 -0.97 9.59
C LEU A 259 -8.06 -2.09 8.77
N LYS A 260 -7.69 -3.21 9.40
CA LYS A 260 -7.45 -4.45 8.64
C LYS A 260 -8.77 -4.86 8.02
N CYS A 261 -8.77 -5.39 6.82
CA CYS A 261 -9.98 -5.81 6.14
C CYS A 261 -9.71 -7.08 5.32
N ARG A 262 -10.76 -7.87 5.09
CA ARG A 262 -10.69 -9.15 4.38
C ARG A 262 -11.78 -9.22 3.32
N THR A 263 -11.41 -9.58 2.09
CA THR A 263 -12.40 -9.70 1.00
C THR A 263 -13.26 -10.96 1.18
N TYR A 264 -14.59 -10.81 1.26
CA TYR A 264 -15.51 -11.96 1.40
C TYR A 264 -16.11 -12.36 0.06
N ARG A 265 -16.63 -11.37 -0.67
CA ARG A 265 -17.36 -11.61 -1.89
C ARG A 265 -17.04 -10.55 -2.93
N VAL A 266 -16.74 -11.01 -4.14
CA VAL A 266 -16.59 -10.13 -5.29
C VAL A 266 -17.87 -10.21 -6.10
N LEU A 267 -18.59 -9.10 -6.20
CA LEU A 267 -19.77 -8.99 -7.04
C LEU A 267 -19.31 -8.65 -8.46
N ASN A 268 -18.97 -9.69 -9.22
CA ASN A 268 -18.69 -9.53 -10.64
C ASN A 268 -20.02 -9.30 -11.37
N SER A 269 -20.13 -8.21 -12.12
CA SER A 269 -21.10 -8.12 -13.21
C SER A 269 -20.64 -9.10 -14.29
N ASP A 270 -21.32 -10.22 -14.45
CA ASP A 270 -21.00 -11.16 -15.52
C ASP A 270 -21.15 -10.43 -16.87
N PRO A 271 -20.09 -10.32 -17.67
CA PRO A 271 -20.13 -9.58 -18.93
C PRO A 271 -21.01 -10.26 -19.98
N SER A 272 -21.52 -11.47 -19.71
CA SER A 272 -22.32 -12.26 -20.65
C SER A 272 -23.79 -11.83 -20.73
N SER A 273 -24.29 -10.92 -19.88
CA SER A 273 -25.71 -10.55 -19.85
C SER A 273 -26.08 -9.23 -20.56
N SER A 274 -25.13 -8.49 -21.14
CA SER A 274 -25.43 -7.27 -21.89
C SER A 274 -24.60 -7.18 -23.17
N SER A 275 -25.25 -7.40 -24.31
CA SER A 275 -24.70 -7.30 -25.66
C SER A 275 -24.41 -5.87 -26.12
N SER A 276 -24.20 -4.90 -25.22
CA SER A 276 -23.89 -3.52 -25.55
C SER A 276 -22.36 -3.27 -25.50
N PRO A 277 -21.71 -2.99 -26.63
CA PRO A 277 -20.24 -2.95 -26.74
C PRO A 277 -19.54 -1.73 -26.10
N ASP A 278 -20.23 -0.83 -25.39
CA ASP A 278 -19.63 0.47 -25.00
C ASP A 278 -19.61 0.84 -23.50
N ASP A 279 -20.09 0.00 -22.58
CA ASP A 279 -20.11 0.39 -21.16
C ASP A 279 -18.90 -0.14 -20.37
N GLY A 280 -18.17 0.79 -19.75
CA GLY A 280 -17.01 0.50 -18.93
C GLY A 280 -17.38 -0.27 -17.66
N GLY A 281 -17.33 -1.60 -17.72
CA GLY A 281 -17.66 -2.49 -16.59
C GLY A 281 -16.88 -2.20 -15.31
N GLY A 282 -17.58 -1.70 -14.30
CA GLY A 282 -17.13 -1.64 -12.91
C GLY A 282 -17.50 -2.94 -12.18
N GLY A 283 -16.58 -3.50 -11.40
CA GLY A 283 -16.91 -4.57 -10.44
C GLY A 283 -17.27 -3.95 -9.09
N ALA A 284 -18.26 -4.50 -8.40
CA ALA A 284 -18.55 -4.18 -7.01
C ALA A 284 -17.94 -5.26 -6.11
N ALA A 285 -17.48 -4.91 -4.92
CA ALA A 285 -16.98 -5.88 -3.94
C ALA A 285 -17.66 -5.66 -2.59
N GLU A 286 -17.93 -6.75 -1.88
CA GLU A 286 -18.54 -6.80 -0.56
C GLU A 286 -17.58 -7.51 0.42
N ILE A 287 -17.22 -6.87 1.53
CA ILE A 287 -16.02 -7.19 2.34
C ILE A 287 -16.29 -7.05 3.86
N VAL A 288 -15.70 -7.91 4.72
CA VAL A 288 -15.82 -7.92 6.22
C VAL A 288 -14.53 -8.42 6.93
N ASP A 289 -14.54 -8.59 8.25
CA ASP A 289 -13.53 -8.87 9.29
C ASP A 289 -12.17 -8.20 9.16
N GLY A 290 -12.04 -7.16 9.96
CA GLY A 290 -10.76 -6.65 10.41
C GLY A 290 -10.40 -7.16 11.79
N ASP A 291 -9.11 -7.39 12.01
CA ASP A 291 -8.51 -7.10 13.30
C ASP A 291 -8.16 -5.60 13.32
N HIS A 292 -8.43 -4.91 14.43
CA HIS A 292 -8.58 -3.45 14.40
C HIS A 292 -7.55 -2.76 15.30
N HIS A 293 -6.99 -1.63 14.86
CA HIS A 293 -6.13 -0.75 15.68
C HIS A 293 -6.49 0.71 15.34
N LEU A 294 -6.94 1.49 16.33
CA LEU A 294 -7.36 2.88 16.15
C LEU A 294 -6.53 3.83 16.99
#